data_AF-A0A964ZA01-F1
#
_entry.id   AF-A0A964ZA01-F1
#
_cell.length_a   1.000
_cell.length_b   1.000
_cell.length_c   1.000
_cell.angle_alpha   90.00
_cell.angle_beta   90.00
_cell.angle_gamma   90.00
#
_symmetry.space_group_name_H-M   'P 1'
#
loop_
_entity.id
_entity.type
_entity.pdbx_description
1 polymer ?
#
loop_
_entity_poly.entity_id
_entity_poly.type
_entity_poly.pdbx_seq_one_letter_code
_entity_poly.pdbx_strand_id
1 'polypeptide(L)'
;MLGILVGAGLVLLQVLLALPWMYVTLLTHTDRQQLRANPFQPWLLQRLYATLAGSLLLPFVAFTFLTDKDTLENAGRVYAAILQVQITLDLFVFGFVLMLWIWPKGGAVALAAFREGTRQPTFWLLFFLALLLMAAWVVVPYFTFGEDYLVVKQLGYDTIMLAAVLFGTLAASLSISEEIEGRTAITVMSKPISRRQFMLGKFAGITLAGLFMFGLLGVYFEGVLMVKHWWDKLEAPKESDVVQAALGVVPTPPWVNDLLTKWDLPGGPTDLLRGVFQWAAHAADTLPALVLCFSQVMVLVALAVALATRVPMVVNLVVILVVFLLANLTPTLLAVARKTSEEQAGSTVGRLLTFVAQVFDTLLPDLGAFTLDPALLTDAPPPFALFMKYVGSVTLYGAIYTGIVLLFGLVLFEDKDLA
;
A
#
# COMPACT_ATOMS: atom_id res chain seq x y z
N MET A 1 35.37 16.32 2.66
CA MET A 1 35.20 16.12 1.20
C MET A 1 34.32 14.90 0.90
N LEU A 2 34.59 13.71 1.46
CA LEU A 2 33.80 12.50 1.20
C LEU A 2 32.31 12.61 1.58
N GLY A 3 31.96 13.30 2.67
CA GLY A 3 30.55 13.49 3.04
C GLY A 3 29.75 14.37 2.08
N ILE A 4 30.40 15.36 1.48
CA ILE A 4 29.80 16.17 0.40
C ILE A 4 29.53 15.30 -0.82
N LEU A 5 30.41 14.34 -1.13
CA LEU A 5 30.21 13.38 -2.22
C LEU A 5 29.05 12.42 -1.95
N VAL A 6 28.91 11.91 -0.72
CA VAL A 6 27.78 11.06 -0.33
C VAL A 6 26.47 11.83 -0.38
N GLY A 7 26.42 13.04 0.18
CA GLY A 7 25.26 13.92 0.09
C GLY A 7 24.90 14.26 -1.37
N ALA A 8 25.89 14.60 -2.19
CA ALA A 8 25.69 14.84 -3.62
C ALA A 8 25.19 13.58 -4.35
N GLY A 9 25.68 12.39 -4.00
CA GLY A 9 25.23 11.11 -4.55
C GLY A 9 23.76 10.82 -4.24
N LEU A 10 23.33 11.07 -3.00
CA LEU A 10 21.92 10.95 -2.61
C LEU A 10 21.04 11.93 -3.38
N VAL A 11 21.46 13.19 -3.48
CA VAL A 11 20.76 14.19 -4.29
C VAL A 11 20.64 13.73 -5.75
N LEU A 12 21.74 13.23 -6.35
CA LEU A 12 21.73 12.71 -7.71
C LEU A 12 20.75 11.53 -7.85
N LEU A 13 20.72 10.61 -6.90
CA LEU A 13 19.76 9.50 -6.89
C LEU A 13 18.32 10.02 -6.88
N GLN A 14 18.02 11.01 -6.03
CA GLN A 14 16.69 11.59 -5.94
C GLN A 14 16.28 12.31 -7.24
N VAL A 15 17.21 13.00 -7.88
CA VAL A 15 16.99 13.66 -9.18
C VAL A 15 16.74 12.65 -10.28
N LEU A 16 17.55 11.58 -10.34
CA LEU A 16 17.39 10.53 -11.33
C LEU A 16 16.02 9.85 -11.21
N LEU A 17 15.60 9.56 -9.97
CA LEU A 17 14.26 9.05 -9.70
C LEU A 17 13.18 10.08 -10.04
N ALA A 18 13.46 11.38 -9.99
CA ALA A 18 12.46 12.41 -10.30
C ALA A 18 12.19 12.59 -11.82
N LEU A 19 13.08 12.09 -12.68
CA LEU A 19 12.97 12.31 -14.12
C LEU A 19 11.67 11.77 -14.76
N PRO A 20 11.17 10.57 -14.41
CA PRO A 20 9.96 10.01 -15.02
C PRO A 20 8.71 10.88 -14.76
N TRP A 21 8.49 11.34 -13.54
CA TRP A 21 7.32 12.17 -13.23
C TRP A 21 7.42 13.55 -13.88
N MET A 22 8.61 14.15 -13.95
CA MET A 22 8.81 15.41 -14.68
C MET A 22 8.53 15.26 -16.17
N TYR A 23 8.93 14.13 -16.77
CA TYR A 23 8.63 13.84 -18.17
C TYR A 23 7.13 13.68 -18.45
N VAL A 24 6.39 13.03 -17.54
CA VAL A 24 4.96 12.71 -17.74
C VAL A 24 4.03 13.86 -17.37
N THR A 25 4.28 14.54 -16.26
CA THR A 25 3.34 15.53 -15.68
C THR A 25 3.57 16.95 -16.18
N LEU A 26 4.81 17.32 -16.52
CA LEU A 26 5.16 18.70 -16.88
C LEU A 26 5.25 18.94 -18.39
N LEU A 27 5.24 17.90 -19.22
CA LEU A 27 5.40 18.02 -20.67
C LEU A 27 4.06 17.86 -21.41
N THR A 28 3.46 18.98 -21.83
CA THR A 28 2.35 18.99 -22.79
C THR A 28 2.80 18.46 -24.16
N HIS A 29 1.86 18.12 -25.05
CA HIS A 29 2.20 17.68 -26.41
C HIS A 29 3.11 18.68 -27.16
N THR A 30 2.89 19.97 -26.92
CA THR A 30 3.72 21.08 -27.41
C THR A 30 5.12 21.09 -26.79
N ASP A 31 5.23 20.89 -25.48
CA ASP A 31 6.51 20.84 -24.78
C ASP A 31 7.37 19.65 -25.23
N ARG A 32 6.73 18.51 -25.52
CA ARG A 32 7.39 17.31 -26.06
C ARG A 32 8.00 17.56 -27.43
N GLN A 33 7.34 18.34 -28.28
CA GLN A 33 7.90 18.74 -29.57
C GLN A 33 9.05 19.74 -29.41
N GLN A 34 8.91 20.69 -28.48
CA GLN A 34 9.96 21.68 -28.19
C GLN A 34 11.22 21.05 -27.60
N LEU A 35 11.10 20.02 -26.75
CA LEU A 35 12.24 19.31 -26.16
C LEU A 35 12.98 18.42 -27.16
N ARG A 36 12.28 17.87 -28.15
CA ARG A 36 12.93 17.15 -29.27
C ARG A 36 13.80 18.09 -30.12
N ALA A 37 13.42 19.36 -30.22
CA ALA A 37 14.16 20.37 -30.96
C ALA A 37 15.29 20.99 -30.13
N ASN A 38 15.07 21.23 -28.83
CA ASN A 38 16.09 21.73 -27.92
C ASN A 38 15.89 21.17 -26.50
N PRO A 39 16.79 20.30 -26.01
CA PRO A 39 16.65 19.65 -24.70
C PRO A 39 16.89 20.60 -23.51
N PHE A 40 17.51 21.78 -23.71
CA PHE A 40 17.89 22.70 -22.64
C PHE A 40 16.97 23.92 -22.54
N GLN A 41 15.67 23.69 -22.51
CA GLN A 41 14.67 24.76 -22.36
C GLN A 41 14.74 25.40 -20.96
N PRO A 42 14.80 26.74 -20.83
CA PRO A 42 14.98 27.43 -19.56
C PRO A 42 13.82 27.24 -18.58
N TRP A 43 12.58 27.06 -19.06
CA TRP A 43 11.43 26.76 -18.19
C TRP A 43 11.49 25.33 -17.61
N LEU A 44 12.04 24.37 -18.36
CA LEU A 44 12.24 23.00 -17.89
C LEU A 44 13.34 23.00 -16.82
N LEU A 45 14.43 23.72 -17.08
CA LEU A 45 15.52 23.92 -16.13
C LEU A 45 15.05 24.62 -14.85
N GLN A 46 14.14 25.61 -14.92
CA GLN A 46 13.56 26.26 -13.74
C GLN A 46 12.68 25.31 -12.91
N ARG A 47 11.89 24.44 -13.55
CA ARG A 47 11.05 23.46 -12.84
C ARG A 47 11.89 22.35 -12.21
N LEU A 48 12.88 21.84 -12.95
CA LEU A 48 13.93 20.95 -12.44
C LEU A 48 14.64 21.59 -11.24
N TYR A 49 14.96 22.88 -11.33
CA TYR A 49 15.63 23.62 -10.26
C TYR A 49 14.74 23.83 -9.03
N ALA A 50 13.44 24.07 -9.20
CA ALA A 50 12.51 24.22 -8.08
C ALA A 50 12.28 22.89 -7.33
N THR A 51 12.21 21.78 -8.06
CA THR A 51 12.10 20.43 -7.48
C THR A 51 13.41 19.99 -6.83
N LEU A 52 14.54 20.32 -7.45
CA LEU A 52 15.88 20.23 -6.85
C LEU A 52 15.97 21.03 -5.55
N ALA A 53 15.61 22.31 -5.54
CA ALA A 53 15.77 23.20 -4.38
C ALA A 53 14.93 22.76 -3.17
N GLY A 54 13.73 22.22 -3.41
CA GLY A 54 12.86 21.69 -2.36
C GLY A 54 13.38 20.40 -1.71
N SER A 55 13.99 19.50 -2.51
CA SER A 55 14.56 18.24 -2.01
C SER A 55 15.99 18.36 -1.48
N LEU A 56 16.75 19.35 -1.96
CA LEU A 56 18.13 19.66 -1.57
C LEU A 56 18.26 20.16 -0.13
N LEU A 57 17.26 20.86 0.41
CA LEU A 57 17.39 21.56 1.70
C LEU A 57 17.65 20.61 2.87
N LEU A 58 16.99 19.45 2.92
CA LEU A 58 17.10 18.53 4.07
C LEU A 58 18.48 17.84 4.19
N PRO A 59 18.99 17.13 3.17
CA PRO A 59 20.31 16.52 3.27
C PRO A 59 21.43 17.57 3.32
N PHE A 60 21.29 18.71 2.62
CA PHE A 60 22.29 19.78 2.68
C PHE A 60 22.37 20.44 4.07
N VAL A 61 21.23 20.77 4.69
CA VAL A 61 21.19 21.30 6.06
C VAL A 61 21.70 20.27 7.07
N ALA A 62 21.34 19.00 6.89
CA ALA A 62 21.84 17.92 7.73
C ALA A 62 23.37 17.78 7.67
N PHE A 63 23.97 17.87 6.48
CA PHE A 63 25.41 17.77 6.32
C PHE A 63 26.20 19.03 6.70
N THR A 64 25.57 20.22 6.67
CA THR A 64 26.26 21.50 6.90
C THR A 64 26.13 22.02 8.33
N PHE A 65 25.07 21.65 9.06
CA PHE A 65 24.82 22.16 10.41
C PHE A 65 24.73 21.09 11.50
N LEU A 66 24.56 19.81 11.17
CA LEU A 66 24.44 18.73 12.16
C LEU A 66 25.76 17.98 12.32
N THR A 67 26.26 17.90 13.55
CA THR A 67 27.51 17.19 13.89
C THR A 67 27.27 15.96 14.77
N ASP A 68 26.07 15.83 15.37
CA ASP A 68 25.75 14.77 16.31
C ASP A 68 25.26 13.50 15.58
N LYS A 69 25.79 12.33 15.99
CA LYS A 69 25.46 11.02 15.41
C LYS A 69 23.95 10.78 15.29
N ASP A 70 23.20 10.97 16.37
CA ASP A 70 21.75 10.72 16.41
C ASP A 70 20.97 11.64 15.45
N THR A 71 21.43 12.89 15.29
CA THR A 71 20.79 13.84 14.38
C THR A 71 21.04 13.51 12.91
N LEU A 72 22.23 12.97 12.58
CA LEU A 72 22.57 12.50 11.24
C LEU A 72 21.81 11.23 10.85
N GLU A 73 21.66 10.28 11.77
CA GLU A 73 20.86 9.07 11.54
C GLU A 73 19.39 9.44 11.31
N ASN A 74 18.81 10.33 12.12
CA ASN A 74 17.44 10.79 11.93
C ASN A 74 17.25 11.55 10.61
N ALA A 75 18.21 12.40 10.22
CA ALA A 75 18.18 13.07 8.92
C ALA A 75 18.21 12.07 7.75
N GLY A 76 19.02 11.01 7.85
CA GLY A 76 19.05 9.92 6.88
C GLY A 76 17.69 9.20 6.75
N ARG A 77 17.01 8.95 7.87
CA ARG A 77 15.66 8.35 7.87
C ARG A 77 14.62 9.25 7.22
N VAL A 78 14.61 10.55 7.55
CA VAL A 78 13.70 11.53 6.94
C VAL A 78 13.93 11.63 5.43
N TYR A 79 15.20 11.64 5.00
CA TYR A 79 15.55 11.60 3.59
C TYR A 79 15.00 10.34 2.90
N ALA A 80 15.18 9.16 3.51
CA ALA A 80 14.69 7.91 2.96
C ALA A 80 13.15 7.82 2.90
N ALA A 81 12.45 8.37 3.89
CA ALA A 81 11.00 8.49 3.87
C ALA A 81 10.51 9.34 2.68
N ILE A 82 11.15 10.50 2.44
CA ILE A 82 10.84 11.36 1.29
C ILE A 82 11.14 10.63 -0.02
N LEU A 83 12.27 9.92 -0.08
CA LEU A 83 12.67 9.12 -1.23
C LEU A 83 11.64 8.02 -1.52
N GLN A 84 11.11 7.36 -0.49
CA GLN A 84 10.09 6.33 -0.63
C GLN A 84 8.77 6.92 -1.13
N VAL A 85 8.31 8.07 -0.59
CA VAL A 85 7.13 8.77 -1.15
C VAL A 85 7.33 9.03 -2.63
N GLN A 86 8.51 9.51 -3.01
CA GLN A 86 8.82 9.77 -4.42
C GLN A 86 8.80 8.49 -5.26
N ILE A 87 9.45 7.42 -4.83
CA ILE A 87 9.44 6.11 -5.50
C ILE A 87 8.00 5.60 -5.66
N THR A 88 7.18 5.73 -4.62
CA THR A 88 5.76 5.39 -4.66
C THR A 88 5.06 6.18 -5.75
N LEU A 89 5.21 7.52 -5.80
CA LEU A 89 4.64 8.36 -6.86
C LEU A 89 5.11 7.94 -8.27
N ASP A 90 6.40 7.68 -8.43
CA ASP A 90 7.00 7.26 -9.70
C ASP A 90 6.46 5.91 -10.17
N LEU A 91 6.27 4.96 -9.24
CA LEU A 91 5.67 3.65 -9.52
C LEU A 91 4.24 3.81 -10.08
N PHE A 92 3.44 4.74 -9.54
CA PHE A 92 2.10 5.00 -10.07
C PHE A 92 2.13 5.62 -11.46
N VAL A 93 2.99 6.61 -11.68
CA VAL A 93 3.15 7.23 -13.00
C VAL A 93 3.56 6.19 -14.03
N PHE A 94 4.57 5.38 -13.71
CA PHE A 94 5.03 4.29 -14.57
C PHE A 94 3.92 3.25 -14.80
N GLY A 95 3.19 2.85 -13.75
CA GLY A 95 2.07 1.92 -13.85
C GLY A 95 0.98 2.41 -14.81
N PHE A 96 0.62 3.69 -14.76
CA PHE A 96 -0.34 4.28 -15.71
C PHE A 96 0.19 4.34 -17.14
N VAL A 97 1.45 4.73 -17.33
CA VAL A 97 2.08 4.75 -18.67
C VAL A 97 2.14 3.36 -19.25
N LEU A 98 2.55 2.37 -18.45
CA LEU A 98 2.59 0.96 -18.84
C LEU A 98 1.20 0.46 -19.20
N MET A 99 0.17 0.80 -18.40
CA MET A 99 -1.21 0.42 -18.69
C MET A 99 -1.71 1.03 -20.00
N LEU A 100 -1.44 2.31 -20.26
CA LEU A 100 -1.80 2.98 -21.52
C LEU A 100 -1.05 2.40 -22.73
N TRP A 101 0.16 1.90 -22.52
CA TRP A 101 0.96 1.26 -23.56
C TRP A 101 0.45 -0.15 -23.91
N ILE A 102 0.21 -0.99 -22.89
CA ILE A 102 -0.29 -2.37 -23.07
C ILE A 102 -1.74 -2.34 -23.57
N TRP A 103 -2.57 -1.45 -23.02
CA TRP A 103 -4.00 -1.43 -23.30
C TRP A 103 -4.54 0.00 -23.45
N PRO A 104 -4.37 0.64 -24.63
CA PRO A 104 -4.66 2.07 -24.80
C PRO A 104 -6.12 2.46 -24.53
N LYS A 105 -7.08 1.68 -25.06
CA LYS A 105 -8.52 1.99 -24.92
C LYS A 105 -9.02 1.79 -23.49
N GLY A 106 -8.68 0.66 -22.86
CA GLY A 106 -9.08 0.40 -21.47
C GLY A 106 -8.30 1.24 -20.45
N GLY A 107 -7.03 1.52 -20.73
CA GLY A 107 -6.19 2.43 -19.94
C GLY A 107 -6.73 3.86 -19.92
N ALA A 108 -7.32 4.35 -21.02
CA ALA A 108 -7.98 5.64 -21.02
C ALA A 108 -9.21 5.69 -20.09
N VAL A 109 -10.01 4.61 -20.05
CA VAL A 109 -11.13 4.47 -19.11
C VAL A 109 -10.63 4.39 -17.67
N ALA A 110 -9.58 3.60 -17.42
CA ALA A 110 -8.99 3.48 -16.10
C ALA A 110 -8.39 4.79 -15.59
N LEU A 111 -7.74 5.58 -16.46
CA LEU A 111 -7.23 6.89 -16.09
C LEU A 111 -8.37 7.85 -15.73
N ALA A 112 -9.49 7.79 -16.44
CA ALA A 112 -10.68 8.57 -16.10
C ALA A 112 -11.24 8.15 -14.72
N ALA A 113 -11.39 6.84 -14.48
CA ALA A 113 -11.88 6.30 -13.22
C ALA A 113 -10.95 6.61 -12.04
N PHE A 114 -9.64 6.55 -12.24
CA PHE A 114 -8.65 6.94 -11.23
C PHE A 114 -8.75 8.42 -10.87
N ARG A 115 -8.85 9.29 -11.87
CA ARG A 115 -9.01 10.74 -11.66
C ARG A 115 -10.34 11.07 -10.98
N GLU A 116 -11.39 10.36 -11.36
CA GLU A 116 -12.70 10.45 -10.70
C GLU A 116 -12.56 10.07 -9.22
N GLY A 117 -12.01 8.89 -8.91
CA GLY A 117 -11.85 8.41 -7.53
C GLY A 117 -10.96 9.32 -6.66
N THR A 118 -9.82 9.78 -7.16
CA THR A 118 -8.89 10.65 -6.40
C THR A 118 -9.40 12.09 -6.20
N ARG A 119 -10.36 12.54 -7.01
CA ARG A 119 -11.00 13.85 -6.87
C ARG A 119 -12.24 13.83 -5.98
N GLN A 120 -12.81 12.66 -5.72
CA GLN A 120 -13.94 12.54 -4.82
C GLN A 120 -13.50 12.89 -3.38
N PRO A 121 -14.32 13.63 -2.63
CA PRO A 121 -13.99 14.02 -1.25
C PRO A 121 -13.81 12.80 -0.33
N THR A 122 -14.50 11.70 -0.61
CA THR A 122 -14.39 10.43 0.12
C THR A 122 -12.96 9.89 0.16
N PHE A 123 -12.19 10.06 -0.91
CA PHE A 123 -10.78 9.64 -0.95
C PHE A 123 -9.98 10.34 0.14
N TRP A 124 -10.03 11.67 0.17
CA TRP A 124 -9.25 12.46 1.13
C TRP A 124 -9.79 12.33 2.55
N LEU A 125 -11.11 12.20 2.71
CA LEU A 125 -11.72 11.97 4.01
C LEU A 125 -11.21 10.66 4.64
N LEU A 126 -11.23 9.55 3.89
CA LEU A 126 -10.75 8.25 4.39
C LEU A 126 -9.23 8.27 4.60
N PHE A 127 -8.47 8.92 3.72
CA PHE A 127 -7.03 9.09 3.87
C PHE A 127 -6.67 9.81 5.18
N PHE A 128 -7.23 11.00 5.42
CA PHE A 128 -6.94 11.76 6.64
C PHE A 128 -7.50 11.09 7.90
N LEU A 129 -8.64 10.42 7.81
CA LEU A 129 -9.16 9.62 8.92
C LEU A 129 -8.19 8.48 9.29
N ALA A 130 -7.64 7.77 8.30
CA ALA A 130 -6.67 6.70 8.53
C ALA A 130 -5.38 7.23 9.16
N LEU A 131 -4.87 8.39 8.72
CA LEU A 131 -3.72 9.06 9.35
C LEU A 131 -3.99 9.36 10.83
N LEU A 132 -5.16 9.92 11.15
CA LEU A 132 -5.55 10.24 12.52
C LEU A 132 -5.67 9.00 13.41
N LEU A 133 -6.28 7.93 12.89
CA LEU A 133 -6.40 6.66 13.61
C LEU A 133 -5.03 6.04 13.90
N MET A 134 -4.12 6.02 12.92
CA MET A 134 -2.76 5.51 13.12
C MET A 134 -1.97 6.34 14.15
N ALA A 135 -2.12 7.66 14.14
CA ALA A 135 -1.53 8.50 15.18
C ALA A 135 -2.11 8.20 16.56
N ALA A 136 -3.42 7.93 16.66
CA ALA A 136 -4.06 7.57 17.91
C ALA A 136 -3.55 6.22 18.45
N TRP A 137 -3.32 5.24 17.58
CA TRP A 137 -2.81 3.92 17.97
C TRP A 137 -1.45 3.96 18.69
N VAL A 138 -0.64 5.00 18.49
CA VAL A 138 0.64 5.17 19.20
C VAL A 138 0.47 5.48 20.69
N VAL A 139 -0.59 6.22 21.04
CA VAL A 139 -0.78 6.79 22.38
C VAL A 139 -1.65 5.90 23.27
N VAL A 140 -2.42 4.98 22.67
CA VAL A 140 -3.31 4.07 23.40
C VAL A 140 -2.49 3.04 24.18
N PRO A 141 -2.69 2.92 25.52
CA PRO A 141 -2.13 1.81 26.28
C PRO A 141 -2.93 0.54 25.99
N TYR A 142 -2.28 -0.48 25.44
CA TYR A 142 -2.93 -1.76 25.11
C TYR A 142 -2.97 -2.74 26.29
N PHE A 143 -2.28 -2.40 27.39
CA PHE A 143 -2.15 -3.26 28.57
C PHE A 143 -1.65 -4.67 28.22
N THR A 144 -0.82 -4.78 27.17
CA THR A 144 -0.17 -6.04 26.85
C THR A 144 1.12 -6.17 27.64
N PHE A 145 1.51 -7.39 27.99
CA PHE A 145 2.73 -7.66 28.75
C PHE A 145 3.98 -7.57 27.84
N GLY A 146 4.19 -6.43 27.18
CA GLY A 146 5.35 -6.15 26.31
C GLY A 146 5.15 -6.46 24.83
N GLU A 147 3.91 -6.64 24.35
CA GLU A 147 3.58 -6.89 22.94
C GLU A 147 2.93 -5.65 22.26
N ASP A 148 3.05 -4.47 22.87
CA ASP A 148 2.38 -3.24 22.41
C ASP A 148 2.78 -2.88 20.98
N TYR A 149 4.06 -3.11 20.61
CA TYR A 149 4.55 -2.89 19.26
C TYR A 149 3.84 -3.78 18.21
N LEU A 150 3.56 -5.05 18.55
CA LEU A 150 2.87 -5.98 17.66
C LEU A 150 1.42 -5.56 17.45
N VAL A 151 0.74 -5.13 18.52
CA VAL A 151 -0.65 -4.66 18.45
C VAL A 151 -0.76 -3.40 17.60
N VAL A 152 0.13 -2.41 17.79
CA VAL A 152 0.17 -1.20 16.93
C VAL A 152 0.40 -1.57 15.47
N LYS A 153 1.32 -2.52 15.23
CA LYS A 153 1.64 -2.97 13.87
C LYS A 153 0.44 -3.63 13.19
N GLN A 154 -0.27 -4.50 13.88
CA GLN A 154 -1.49 -5.14 13.37
C GLN A 154 -2.61 -4.12 13.09
N LEU A 155 -2.91 -3.26 14.07
CA LEU A 155 -3.96 -2.24 13.94
C LEU A 155 -3.66 -1.24 12.82
N GLY A 156 -2.39 -0.92 12.59
CA GLY A 156 -1.99 -0.08 11.48
C GLY A 156 -2.29 -0.71 10.12
N TYR A 157 -1.90 -1.98 9.90
CA TYR A 157 -2.25 -2.69 8.66
C TYR A 157 -3.76 -2.77 8.45
N ASP A 158 -4.52 -3.09 9.50
CA ASP A 158 -5.98 -3.15 9.45
C ASP A 158 -6.58 -1.78 9.10
N THR A 159 -6.03 -0.70 9.65
CA THR A 159 -6.48 0.67 9.36
C THR A 159 -6.23 1.04 7.89
N ILE A 160 -5.05 0.73 7.34
CA ILE A 160 -4.73 0.96 5.92
C ILE A 160 -5.70 0.16 5.02
N MET A 161 -5.86 -1.13 5.32
CA MET A 161 -6.73 -2.04 4.58
C MET A 161 -8.18 -1.54 4.59
N LEU A 162 -8.73 -1.24 5.76
CA LEU A 162 -10.11 -0.77 5.90
C LEU A 162 -10.35 0.53 5.14
N ALA A 163 -9.43 1.50 5.20
CA ALA A 163 -9.55 2.74 4.44
C ALA A 163 -9.61 2.47 2.92
N ALA A 164 -8.74 1.60 2.42
CA ALA A 164 -8.69 1.25 1.00
C ALA A 164 -9.90 0.41 0.53
N VAL A 165 -10.38 -0.54 1.35
CA VAL A 165 -11.61 -1.30 1.07
C VAL A 165 -12.82 -0.37 1.04
N LEU A 166 -12.99 0.48 2.06
CA LEU A 166 -14.12 1.42 2.12
C LEU A 166 -14.09 2.38 0.92
N PHE A 167 -12.93 2.95 0.60
CA PHE A 167 -12.78 3.78 -0.58
C PHE A 167 -13.14 3.03 -1.86
N GLY A 168 -12.51 1.87 -2.09
CA GLY A 168 -12.65 1.14 -3.35
C GLY A 168 -14.06 0.63 -3.59
N THR A 169 -14.75 0.17 -2.55
CA THR A 169 -16.12 -0.33 -2.63
C THR A 169 -17.14 0.79 -2.85
N LEU A 170 -16.96 1.94 -2.19
CA LEU A 170 -17.75 3.15 -2.43
C LEU A 170 -17.52 3.69 -3.84
N ALA A 171 -16.27 3.83 -4.26
CA ALA A 171 -15.91 4.32 -5.58
C ALA A 171 -16.43 3.41 -6.69
N ALA A 172 -16.35 2.08 -6.53
CA ALA A 172 -16.93 1.12 -7.46
C ALA A 172 -18.45 1.23 -7.55
N SER A 173 -19.13 1.36 -6.40
CA SER A 173 -20.59 1.46 -6.38
C SER A 173 -21.07 2.77 -7.00
N LEU A 174 -20.47 3.91 -6.64
CA LEU A 174 -20.83 5.22 -7.20
C LEU A 174 -20.55 5.27 -8.70
N SER A 175 -19.32 4.96 -9.11
CA SER A 175 -18.87 5.17 -10.48
C SER A 175 -19.58 4.24 -11.48
N ILE A 176 -20.02 3.05 -11.05
CA ILE A 176 -20.70 2.08 -11.93
C ILE A 176 -22.22 2.19 -11.82
N SER A 177 -22.78 2.22 -10.60
CA SER A 177 -24.24 2.25 -10.45
C SER A 177 -24.83 3.57 -10.94
N GLU A 178 -24.20 4.73 -10.67
CA GLU A 178 -24.71 6.02 -11.17
C GLU A 178 -24.62 6.13 -12.69
N GLU A 179 -23.56 5.61 -13.31
CA GLU A 179 -23.41 5.64 -14.78
C GLU A 179 -24.41 4.72 -15.49
N ILE A 180 -24.77 3.60 -14.86
CA ILE A 180 -25.75 2.66 -15.39
C ILE A 180 -27.19 3.16 -15.16
N GLU A 181 -27.53 3.64 -13.95
CA GLU A 181 -28.87 4.15 -13.62
C GLU A 181 -29.16 5.50 -14.30
N GLY A 182 -28.17 6.39 -14.39
CA GLY A 182 -28.27 7.70 -15.02
C GLY A 182 -28.31 7.69 -16.56
N ARG A 183 -28.28 6.51 -17.19
CA ARG A 183 -28.18 6.30 -18.66
C ARG A 183 -26.96 6.96 -19.32
N THR A 184 -26.02 7.51 -18.56
CA THR A 184 -24.81 8.16 -19.09
C THR A 184 -23.82 7.14 -19.65
N ALA A 185 -23.84 5.88 -19.20
CA ALA A 185 -23.08 4.78 -19.80
C ALA A 185 -23.37 4.62 -21.31
N ILE A 186 -24.61 4.86 -21.74
CA ILE A 186 -25.02 4.77 -23.15
C ILE A 186 -24.33 5.85 -24.00
N THR A 187 -24.15 7.05 -23.43
CA THR A 187 -23.46 8.15 -24.12
C THR A 187 -21.96 7.89 -24.27
N VAL A 188 -21.31 7.25 -23.28
CA VAL A 188 -19.88 6.89 -23.38
C VAL A 188 -19.67 5.75 -24.38
N MET A 189 -20.62 4.82 -24.47
CA MET A 189 -20.64 3.73 -25.47
C MET A 189 -20.96 4.19 -26.91
N SER A 190 -21.29 5.47 -27.13
CA SER A 190 -21.35 6.03 -28.49
C SER A 190 -19.97 6.13 -29.16
N LYS A 191 -18.89 6.05 -28.36
CA LYS A 191 -17.52 5.82 -28.83
C LYS A 191 -17.26 4.31 -28.90
N PRO A 192 -16.34 3.82 -29.76
CA PRO A 192 -16.10 2.39 -29.97
C PRO A 192 -15.33 1.74 -28.79
N ILE A 193 -15.94 1.76 -27.60
CA ILE A 193 -15.49 1.15 -26.35
C ILE A 193 -16.44 -0.01 -26.05
N SER A 194 -15.91 -1.22 -25.92
CA SER A 194 -16.73 -2.38 -25.58
C SER A 194 -17.14 -2.36 -24.10
N ARG A 195 -18.30 -2.95 -23.78
CA ARG A 195 -18.76 -3.18 -22.40
C ARG A 195 -17.67 -3.79 -21.51
N ARG A 196 -16.91 -4.74 -22.06
CA ARG A 196 -15.76 -5.39 -21.41
C ARG A 196 -14.63 -4.42 -21.08
N GLN A 197 -14.28 -3.54 -22.02
CA GLN A 197 -13.24 -2.50 -21.82
C GLN A 197 -13.66 -1.47 -20.78
N PHE A 198 -14.95 -1.12 -20.75
CA PHE A 198 -15.51 -0.19 -19.77
C PHE A 198 -15.38 -0.74 -18.34
N MET A 199 -15.89 -1.94 -18.08
CA MET A 199 -15.92 -2.50 -16.72
C MET A 199 -14.52 -2.82 -16.18
N LEU A 200 -13.67 -3.48 -16.99
CA LEU A 200 -12.28 -3.79 -16.60
C LEU A 200 -11.43 -2.53 -16.44
N GLY A 201 -11.69 -1.50 -17.26
CA GLY A 201 -11.06 -0.17 -17.10
C GLY A 201 -11.45 0.50 -15.79
N LYS A 202 -12.75 0.52 -15.44
CA LYS A 202 -13.24 1.06 -14.16
C LYS A 202 -12.61 0.33 -12.97
N PHE A 203 -12.60 -1.01 -12.99
CA PHE A 203 -11.92 -1.81 -11.97
C PHE A 203 -10.44 -1.41 -11.81
N ALA A 204 -9.68 -1.42 -12.90
CA ALA A 204 -8.25 -1.10 -12.85
C ALA A 204 -7.99 0.31 -12.32
N GLY A 205 -8.78 1.31 -12.74
CA GLY A 205 -8.62 2.69 -12.28
C GLY A 205 -8.96 2.89 -10.80
N ILE A 206 -10.01 2.23 -10.31
CA ILE A 206 -10.41 2.28 -8.89
C ILE A 206 -9.40 1.54 -8.02
N THR A 207 -8.96 0.35 -8.44
CA THR A 207 -7.91 -0.41 -7.76
C THR A 207 -6.59 0.36 -7.73
N LEU A 208 -6.21 1.06 -8.80
CA LEU A 208 -5.04 1.94 -8.82
C LEU A 208 -5.19 3.15 -7.89
N ALA A 209 -6.40 3.72 -7.77
CA ALA A 209 -6.66 4.80 -6.82
C ALA A 209 -6.58 4.30 -5.37
N GLY A 210 -7.12 3.10 -5.11
CA GLY A 210 -6.97 2.42 -3.82
C GLY A 210 -5.51 2.14 -3.50
N LEU A 211 -4.74 1.62 -4.47
CA LEU A 211 -3.30 1.37 -4.32
C LEU A 211 -2.55 2.67 -4.01
N PHE A 212 -2.93 3.79 -4.66
CA PHE A 212 -2.34 5.11 -4.41
C PHE A 212 -2.55 5.58 -2.97
N MET A 213 -3.78 5.49 -2.47
CA MET A 213 -4.06 5.73 -1.05
C MET A 213 -3.25 4.81 -0.14
N PHE A 214 -3.25 3.51 -0.46
CA PHE A 214 -2.60 2.46 0.31
C PHE A 214 -1.08 2.68 0.42
N GLY A 215 -0.43 3.04 -0.68
CA GLY A 215 1.00 3.34 -0.72
C GLY A 215 1.37 4.57 0.11
N LEU A 216 0.61 5.66 0.01
CA LEU A 216 0.85 6.87 0.81
C LEU A 216 0.65 6.62 2.31
N LEU A 217 -0.40 5.86 2.68
CA LEU A 217 -0.63 5.46 4.06
C LEU A 217 0.46 4.48 4.56
N GLY A 218 0.98 3.61 3.71
CA GLY A 218 2.09 2.71 4.03
C GLY A 218 3.36 3.45 4.45
N VAL A 219 3.75 4.48 3.70
CA VAL A 219 4.92 5.31 4.07
C VAL A 219 4.70 6.04 5.40
N TYR A 220 3.48 6.54 5.64
CA TYR A 220 3.14 7.16 6.91
C TYR A 220 3.20 6.17 8.08
N PHE A 221 2.66 4.97 7.87
CA PHE A 221 2.64 3.90 8.86
C PHE A 221 4.04 3.43 9.27
N GLU A 222 4.99 3.37 8.34
CA GLU A 222 6.40 3.12 8.66
C GLU A 222 6.98 4.20 9.59
N GLY A 223 6.68 5.46 9.32
CA GLY A 223 7.04 6.57 10.19
C GLY A 223 6.44 6.45 11.59
N VAL A 224 5.17 6.03 11.68
CA VAL A 224 4.47 5.78 12.95
C VAL A 224 5.15 4.67 13.75
N LEU A 225 5.49 3.55 13.11
CA LEU A 225 6.19 2.44 13.76
C LEU A 225 7.58 2.83 14.27
N MET A 226 8.30 3.67 13.52
CA MET A 226 9.57 4.21 13.98
C MET A 226 9.43 5.10 15.22
N VAL A 227 8.40 5.95 15.25
CA VAL A 227 8.11 6.79 16.43
C VAL A 227 7.75 5.93 17.64
N LYS A 228 6.94 4.88 17.45
CA LYS A 228 6.61 3.93 18.54
C LYS A 228 7.85 3.20 19.05
N HIS A 229 8.69 2.70 18.15
CA HIS A 229 9.96 2.06 18.52
C HIS A 229 10.89 3.01 19.30
N TRP A 230 10.86 4.31 19.01
CA TRP A 230 11.61 5.31 19.77
C TRP A 230 11.01 5.56 21.17
N TRP A 231 9.68 5.55 21.30
CA TRP A 231 8.96 5.75 22.56
C TRP A 231 9.13 4.57 23.53
N ASP A 232 9.19 3.34 23.00
CA ASP A 232 9.29 2.11 23.79
C ASP A 232 10.71 1.80 24.29
N LYS A 233 11.69 2.66 24.03
CA LYS A 233 13.04 2.59 24.64
C LYS A 233 13.03 2.70 26.18
N LEU A 234 11.87 2.98 26.78
CA LEU A 234 11.65 3.02 28.22
C LEU A 234 11.28 1.65 28.82
N GLU A 235 10.95 0.65 27.98
CA GLU A 235 10.76 -0.74 28.41
C GLU A 235 12.09 -1.49 28.37
N ALA A 236 12.28 -2.42 29.32
CA ALA A 236 13.56 -3.05 29.59
C ALA A 236 14.20 -3.59 28.28
N PRO A 237 15.39 -3.11 27.88
CA PRO A 237 16.04 -3.57 26.67
C PRO A 237 16.21 -5.10 26.74
N LYS A 238 15.89 -5.80 25.64
CA LYS A 238 16.12 -7.24 25.52
C LYS A 238 17.61 -7.52 25.72
N GLU A 239 17.98 -8.68 26.25
CA GLU A 239 19.39 -9.03 26.54
C GLU A 239 20.31 -8.86 25.31
N SER A 240 19.78 -9.08 24.09
CA SER A 240 20.47 -8.81 22.81
C SER A 240 20.71 -7.33 22.51
N ASP A 241 19.80 -6.47 22.96
CA ASP A 241 19.82 -5.02 22.76
C ASP A 241 20.61 -4.33 23.88
N VAL A 242 20.67 -4.92 25.08
CA VAL A 242 21.54 -4.48 26.19
C VAL A 242 23.01 -4.60 25.80
N VAL A 243 23.41 -5.73 25.20
CA VAL A 243 24.79 -5.95 24.75
C VAL A 243 25.14 -5.04 23.58
N GLN A 244 24.23 -4.83 22.63
CA GLN A 244 24.45 -3.93 21.48
C GLN A 244 24.45 -2.44 21.90
N ALA A 245 23.55 -2.03 22.79
CA ALA A 245 23.51 -0.68 23.35
C ALA A 245 24.73 -0.39 24.24
N ALA A 246 25.21 -1.37 25.01
CA ALA A 246 26.47 -1.26 25.77
C ALA A 246 27.70 -1.11 24.86
N LEU A 247 27.62 -1.59 23.61
CA LEU A 247 28.63 -1.40 22.57
C LEU A 247 28.38 -0.15 21.69
N GLY A 248 27.34 0.65 21.98
CA GLY A 248 26.96 1.83 21.17
C GLY A 248 26.45 1.50 19.76
N VAL A 249 26.07 0.24 19.52
CA VAL A 249 25.56 -0.28 18.26
C VAL A 249 24.04 -0.11 18.24
N VAL A 250 23.55 0.75 17.36
CA VAL A 250 22.11 0.87 17.07
C VAL A 250 21.66 -0.46 16.42
N PRO A 251 20.50 -1.05 16.77
CA PRO A 251 20.03 -2.30 16.15
C PRO A 251 19.81 -2.09 14.66
N THR A 252 20.83 -2.38 13.89
CA THR A 252 20.86 -2.31 12.43
C THR A 252 20.87 -3.71 11.87
N PRO A 253 20.12 -3.97 10.79
CA PRO A 253 20.15 -5.28 10.15
C PRO A 253 21.58 -5.69 9.82
N PRO A 254 21.96 -6.98 9.98
CA PRO A 254 23.32 -7.44 9.74
C PRO A 254 23.87 -7.07 8.36
N TRP A 255 22.99 -7.09 7.34
CA TRP A 255 23.35 -6.72 5.97
C TRP A 255 23.68 -5.22 5.83
N VAL A 256 23.06 -4.34 6.61
CA VAL A 256 23.35 -2.89 6.60
C VAL A 256 24.73 -2.65 7.19
N ASN A 257 25.05 -3.30 8.31
CA ASN A 257 26.36 -3.16 8.94
C ASN A 257 27.47 -3.71 8.05
N ASP A 258 27.30 -4.90 7.48
CA ASP A 258 28.26 -5.49 6.55
C ASP A 258 28.48 -4.62 5.30
N LEU A 259 27.43 -3.98 4.79
CA LEU A 259 27.53 -3.09 3.65
C LEU A 259 28.25 -1.78 4.00
N LEU A 260 27.95 -1.18 5.16
CA LEU A 260 28.60 0.05 5.61
C LEU A 260 30.08 -0.18 5.98
N THR A 261 30.43 -1.31 6.59
CA THR A 261 31.82 -1.65 6.91
C THR A 261 32.65 -1.92 5.66
N LYS A 262 32.06 -2.54 4.63
CA LYS A 262 32.71 -2.71 3.31
C LYS A 262 33.04 -1.39 2.63
N TRP A 263 32.24 -0.35 2.86
CA TRP A 263 32.44 0.96 2.25
C TRP A 263 33.42 1.86 3.00
N ASP A 264 33.79 1.50 4.24
CA ASP A 264 34.80 2.16 5.08
C ASP A 264 34.74 3.70 5.03
N LEU A 265 33.54 4.24 5.22
CA LEU A 265 33.28 5.68 5.13
C LEU A 265 33.56 6.36 6.48
N PRO A 266 33.94 7.66 6.49
CA PRO A 266 34.05 8.45 7.71
C PRO A 266 32.73 8.47 8.50
N GLY A 267 32.80 8.70 9.82
CA GLY A 267 31.65 8.59 10.73
C GLY A 267 30.37 9.30 10.25
N GLY A 268 30.45 10.60 9.94
CA GLY A 268 29.25 11.37 9.54
C GLY A 268 28.49 10.79 8.33
N PRO A 269 29.15 10.52 7.18
CA PRO A 269 28.51 9.85 6.05
C PRO A 269 27.99 8.43 6.36
N THR A 270 28.71 7.68 7.19
CA THR A 270 28.30 6.34 7.63
C THR A 270 27.01 6.39 8.45
N ASP A 271 26.89 7.36 9.36
CA ASP A 271 25.71 7.54 10.21
C ASP A 271 24.49 7.98 9.39
N LEU A 272 24.68 8.88 8.41
CA LEU A 272 23.59 9.28 7.52
C LEU A 272 23.11 8.12 6.65
N LEU A 273 24.02 7.38 6.02
CA LEU A 273 23.67 6.20 5.22
C LEU A 273 23.05 5.09 6.07
N ARG A 274 23.49 4.94 7.32
CA ARG A 274 22.86 4.03 8.28
C ARG A 274 21.38 4.38 8.47
N GLY A 275 21.06 5.65 8.67
CA GLY A 275 19.67 6.11 8.75
C GLY A 275 18.85 5.78 7.48
N VAL A 276 19.45 6.00 6.30
CA VAL A 276 18.81 5.66 5.02
C VAL A 276 18.51 4.17 4.88
N PHE A 277 19.51 3.33 5.18
CA PHE A 277 19.37 1.87 5.06
C PHE A 277 18.49 1.27 6.16
N GLN A 278 18.45 1.85 7.36
CA GLN A 278 17.50 1.45 8.41
C GLN A 278 16.05 1.64 7.95
N TRP A 279 15.75 2.79 7.34
CA TRP A 279 14.42 3.02 6.76
C TRP A 279 14.12 2.02 5.66
N ALA A 280 15.05 1.82 4.72
CA ALA A 280 14.87 0.86 3.63
C ALA A 280 14.67 -0.59 4.12
N ALA A 281 15.35 -0.98 5.21
CA ALA A 281 15.17 -2.29 5.81
C ALA A 281 13.79 -2.44 6.46
N HIS A 282 13.36 -1.43 7.22
CA HIS A 282 12.04 -1.43 7.85
C HIS A 282 10.93 -1.48 6.79
N ALA A 283 11.06 -0.69 5.71
CA ALA A 283 10.17 -0.73 4.56
C ALA A 283 10.16 -2.12 3.88
N ALA A 284 11.30 -2.81 3.80
CA ALA A 284 11.37 -4.16 3.25
C ALA A 284 10.68 -5.20 4.14
N ASP A 285 10.69 -5.01 5.46
CA ASP A 285 10.02 -5.89 6.42
C ASP A 285 8.50 -5.67 6.47
N THR A 286 8.03 -4.45 6.21
CA THR A 286 6.60 -4.11 6.17
C THR A 286 5.94 -4.40 4.83
N LEU A 287 6.68 -4.34 3.73
CA LEU A 287 6.15 -4.45 2.37
C LEU A 287 5.37 -5.76 2.08
N PRO A 288 5.82 -6.96 2.49
CA PRO A 288 5.09 -8.18 2.17
C PRO A 288 3.70 -8.21 2.85
N ALA A 289 3.61 -7.68 4.06
CA ALA A 289 2.36 -7.53 4.80
C ALA A 289 1.40 -6.55 4.09
N LEU A 290 1.93 -5.41 3.65
CA LEU A 290 1.19 -4.44 2.84
C LEU A 290 0.64 -5.06 1.54
N VAL A 291 1.42 -5.92 0.87
CA VAL A 291 1.01 -6.61 -0.35
C VAL A 291 -0.15 -7.59 -0.09
N LEU A 292 -0.12 -8.33 1.02
CA LEU A 292 -1.22 -9.23 1.41
C LEU A 292 -2.52 -8.46 1.66
N CYS A 293 -2.45 -7.41 2.49
CA CYS A 293 -3.60 -6.55 2.77
C CYS A 293 -4.17 -5.91 1.50
N PHE A 294 -3.31 -5.44 0.59
CA PHE A 294 -3.78 -4.89 -0.68
C PHE A 294 -4.40 -5.95 -1.60
N SER A 295 -3.92 -7.20 -1.56
CA SER A 295 -4.52 -8.30 -2.33
C SER A 295 -5.95 -8.59 -1.88
N GLN A 296 -6.23 -8.49 -0.57
CA GLN A 296 -7.59 -8.54 -0.03
C GLN A 296 -8.45 -7.36 -0.52
N VAL A 297 -7.91 -6.14 -0.50
CA VAL A 297 -8.59 -4.95 -1.06
C VAL A 297 -8.97 -5.18 -2.52
N MET A 298 -8.04 -5.69 -3.34
CA MET A 298 -8.26 -5.96 -4.76
C MET A 298 -9.43 -6.92 -4.98
N VAL A 299 -9.50 -8.02 -4.21
CA VAL A 299 -10.59 -9.00 -4.30
C VAL A 299 -11.94 -8.37 -3.97
N LEU A 300 -12.01 -7.56 -2.91
CA LEU A 300 -13.26 -6.91 -2.48
C LEU A 300 -13.71 -5.82 -3.47
N VAL A 301 -12.78 -5.07 -4.04
CA VAL A 301 -13.07 -4.10 -5.10
C VAL A 301 -13.56 -4.81 -6.36
N ALA A 302 -13.00 -5.96 -6.72
CA ALA A 302 -13.47 -6.76 -7.84
C ALA A 302 -14.91 -7.24 -7.64
N LEU A 303 -15.22 -7.72 -6.43
CA LEU A 303 -16.58 -8.10 -6.05
C LEU A 303 -17.54 -6.91 -6.10
N ALA A 304 -17.10 -5.75 -5.60
CA ALA A 304 -17.89 -4.52 -5.63
C ALA A 304 -18.23 -4.08 -7.05
N VAL A 305 -17.25 -4.13 -7.95
CA VAL A 305 -17.43 -3.81 -9.37
C VAL A 305 -18.39 -4.79 -10.04
N ALA A 306 -18.24 -6.09 -9.79
CA ALA A 306 -19.07 -7.12 -10.39
C ALA A 306 -20.55 -6.96 -9.96
N LEU A 307 -20.79 -6.77 -8.66
CA LEU A 307 -22.13 -6.60 -8.10
C LEU A 307 -22.78 -5.26 -8.52
N ALA A 308 -22.02 -4.17 -8.59
CA ALA A 308 -22.52 -2.85 -9.00
C ALA A 308 -23.20 -2.83 -10.38
N THR A 309 -22.94 -3.83 -11.23
CA THR A 309 -23.57 -3.96 -12.55
C THR A 309 -25.06 -4.29 -12.49
N ARG A 310 -25.53 -4.94 -11.42
CA ARG A 310 -26.92 -5.42 -11.27
C ARG A 310 -27.65 -4.89 -10.05
N VAL A 311 -26.96 -4.63 -8.95
CA VAL A 311 -27.62 -4.16 -7.73
C VAL A 311 -27.47 -2.64 -7.57
N PRO A 312 -28.47 -1.95 -7.00
CA PRO A 312 -28.34 -0.54 -6.65
C PRO A 312 -27.19 -0.30 -5.66
N MET A 313 -26.64 0.92 -5.67
CA MET A 313 -25.47 1.30 -4.87
C MET A 313 -25.57 0.87 -3.39
N VAL A 314 -26.69 1.19 -2.73
CA VAL A 314 -26.86 0.90 -1.29
C VAL A 314 -26.85 -0.60 -1.03
N VAL A 315 -27.51 -1.39 -1.87
CA VAL A 315 -27.53 -2.85 -1.75
C VAL A 315 -26.15 -3.42 -1.96
N ASN A 316 -25.41 -2.90 -2.96
CA ASN A 316 -24.02 -3.32 -3.21
C ASN A 316 -23.13 -3.15 -1.97
N LEU A 317 -23.16 -1.96 -1.37
CA LEU A 317 -22.34 -1.64 -0.20
C LEU A 317 -22.67 -2.53 1.00
N VAL A 318 -23.95 -2.77 1.26
CA VAL A 318 -24.39 -3.65 2.35
C VAL A 318 -23.92 -5.09 2.09
N VAL A 319 -24.05 -5.59 0.86
CA VAL A 319 -23.61 -6.95 0.51
C VAL A 319 -22.09 -7.09 0.67
N ILE A 320 -21.30 -6.13 0.19
CA ILE A 320 -19.84 -6.18 0.33
C ILE A 320 -19.42 -6.10 1.80
N LEU A 321 -20.08 -5.26 2.60
CA LEU A 321 -19.80 -5.19 4.04
C LEU A 321 -20.09 -6.52 4.73
N VAL A 322 -21.22 -7.16 4.41
CA VAL A 322 -21.56 -8.49 4.94
C VAL A 322 -20.54 -9.54 4.50
N VAL A 323 -20.14 -9.53 3.23
CA VAL A 323 -19.10 -10.45 2.73
C VAL A 323 -17.77 -10.21 3.43
N PHE A 324 -17.36 -8.96 3.63
CA PHE A 324 -16.13 -8.62 4.35
C PHE A 324 -16.17 -9.12 5.80
N LEU A 325 -17.26 -8.86 6.52
CA LEU A 325 -17.39 -9.29 7.91
C LEU A 325 -17.43 -10.81 8.03
N LEU A 326 -18.24 -11.48 7.22
CA LEU A 326 -18.36 -12.94 7.27
C LEU A 326 -17.05 -13.62 6.88
N ALA A 327 -16.39 -13.17 5.81
CA ALA A 327 -15.17 -13.80 5.33
C ALA A 327 -13.97 -13.65 6.28
N ASN A 328 -13.87 -12.54 7.03
CA ASN A 328 -12.86 -12.40 8.09
C ASN A 328 -13.21 -13.24 9.34
N LEU A 329 -14.48 -13.56 9.57
CA LEU A 329 -14.93 -14.36 10.73
C LEU A 329 -14.94 -15.88 10.43
N THR A 330 -15.01 -16.29 9.16
CA THR A 330 -15.03 -17.71 8.75
C THR A 330 -13.89 -18.53 9.38
N PRO A 331 -12.61 -18.08 9.38
CA PRO A 331 -11.52 -18.86 9.99
C PRO A 331 -11.74 -19.08 11.49
N THR A 332 -12.18 -18.05 12.21
CA THR A 332 -12.49 -18.14 13.64
C THR A 332 -13.68 -19.05 13.91
N LEU A 333 -14.74 -18.95 13.11
CA LEU A 333 -15.91 -19.83 13.20
C LEU A 333 -15.53 -21.29 12.98
N LEU A 334 -14.66 -21.58 12.00
CA LEU A 334 -14.19 -22.93 11.72
C LEU A 334 -13.29 -23.47 12.85
N ALA A 335 -12.45 -22.63 13.44
CA ALA A 335 -11.62 -23.00 14.59
C ALA A 335 -12.48 -23.36 15.82
N VAL A 336 -13.49 -22.54 16.12
CA VAL A 336 -14.45 -22.81 17.21
C VAL A 336 -15.29 -24.04 16.88
N ALA A 337 -15.76 -24.20 15.63
CA ALA A 337 -16.53 -25.36 15.19
C ALA A 337 -15.77 -26.67 15.41
N ARG A 338 -14.49 -26.71 15.01
CA ARG A 338 -13.62 -27.88 15.19
C ARG A 338 -13.42 -28.18 16.67
N LYS A 339 -13.09 -27.18 17.48
CA LYS A 339 -12.90 -27.34 18.92
C LYS A 339 -14.16 -27.87 19.62
N THR A 340 -15.32 -27.31 19.32
CA THR A 340 -16.61 -27.78 19.87
C THR A 340 -16.96 -29.19 19.39
N SER A 341 -16.64 -29.53 18.14
CA SER A 341 -16.86 -30.89 17.62
C SER A 341 -15.96 -31.93 18.30
N GLU A 342 -14.75 -31.56 18.71
CA GLU A 342 -13.82 -32.41 19.46
C GLU A 342 -14.24 -32.56 20.93
N GLU A 343 -14.61 -31.46 21.61
CA GLU A 343 -15.03 -31.47 23.01
C GLU A 343 -16.42 -32.11 23.22
N GLN A 344 -17.34 -31.97 22.25
CA GLN A 344 -18.70 -32.49 22.32
C GLN A 344 -19.02 -33.36 21.10
N ALA A 345 -18.28 -34.46 20.98
CA ALA A 345 -18.45 -35.47 19.93
C ALA A 345 -19.91 -35.94 19.85
N GLY A 346 -20.60 -35.59 18.76
CA GLY A 346 -21.98 -36.00 18.49
C GLY A 346 -23.08 -35.02 18.89
N SER A 347 -22.75 -33.84 19.43
CA SER A 347 -23.75 -32.79 19.71
C SER A 347 -24.38 -32.23 18.42
N THR A 348 -25.69 -31.99 18.43
CA THR A 348 -26.41 -31.34 17.31
C THR A 348 -25.85 -29.95 17.03
N VAL A 349 -25.41 -29.25 18.07
CA VAL A 349 -24.81 -27.90 17.98
C VAL A 349 -23.47 -27.94 17.24
N GLY A 350 -22.57 -28.87 17.56
CA GLY A 350 -21.28 -29.00 16.88
C GLY A 350 -21.42 -29.33 15.39
N ARG A 351 -22.41 -30.17 15.02
CA ARG A 351 -22.72 -30.47 13.62
C ARG A 351 -23.27 -29.26 12.86
N LEU A 352 -24.19 -28.51 13.47
CA LEU A 352 -24.73 -27.28 12.87
C LEU A 352 -23.65 -26.23 12.67
N LEU A 353 -22.80 -26.01 13.68
CA LEU A 353 -21.72 -25.02 13.61
C LEU A 353 -20.70 -25.39 12.53
N THR A 354 -20.34 -26.67 12.41
CA THR A 354 -19.43 -27.16 11.37
C THR A 354 -20.06 -27.04 9.98
N PHE A 355 -21.34 -27.38 9.83
CA PHE A 355 -22.06 -27.22 8.56
C PHE A 355 -22.11 -25.76 8.12
N VAL A 356 -22.50 -24.84 9.02
CA VAL A 356 -22.56 -23.40 8.70
C VAL A 356 -21.18 -22.86 8.34
N ALA A 357 -20.12 -23.24 9.08
CA ALA A 357 -18.76 -22.84 8.78
C ALA A 357 -18.31 -23.33 7.38
N GLN A 358 -18.63 -24.58 7.02
CA GLN A 358 -18.32 -25.13 5.69
C GLN A 358 -19.08 -24.42 4.57
N VAL A 359 -20.34 -24.06 4.79
CA VAL A 359 -21.13 -23.30 3.81
C VAL A 359 -20.49 -21.94 3.56
N PHE A 360 -20.08 -21.23 4.62
CA PHE A 360 -19.41 -19.93 4.48
C PHE A 360 -18.03 -20.05 3.84
N ASP A 361 -17.24 -21.05 4.20
CA ASP A 361 -15.92 -21.34 3.61
C ASP A 361 -16.01 -21.66 2.11
N THR A 362 -17.10 -22.30 1.68
CA THR A 362 -17.30 -22.66 0.25
C THR A 362 -17.81 -21.47 -0.58
N LEU A 363 -18.65 -20.60 0.00
CA LEU A 363 -19.29 -19.51 -0.73
C LEU A 363 -18.47 -18.22 -0.75
N LEU A 364 -17.77 -17.92 0.34
CA LEU A 364 -17.05 -16.68 0.52
C LEU A 364 -15.57 -16.83 0.13
N PRO A 365 -14.90 -15.75 -0.30
CA PRO A 365 -13.45 -15.79 -0.43
C PRO A 365 -12.81 -16.08 0.93
N ASP A 366 -11.79 -16.94 0.96
CA ASP A 366 -10.98 -17.12 2.17
C ASP A 366 -10.12 -15.88 2.39
N LEU A 367 -10.70 -14.90 3.09
CA LEU A 367 -9.98 -13.67 3.44
C LEU A 367 -8.95 -13.91 4.56
N GLY A 368 -9.07 -15.01 5.30
CA GLY A 368 -8.10 -15.41 6.32
C GLY A 368 -6.72 -15.66 5.73
N ALA A 369 -6.63 -16.16 4.50
CA ALA A 369 -5.36 -16.32 3.80
C ALA A 369 -4.58 -15.00 3.59
N PHE A 370 -5.26 -13.85 3.59
CA PHE A 370 -4.63 -12.52 3.48
C PHE A 370 -4.36 -11.86 4.84
N THR A 371 -4.96 -12.38 5.91
CA THR A 371 -4.72 -11.85 7.26
C THR A 371 -3.32 -12.19 7.74
N LEU A 372 -2.68 -11.24 8.41
CA LEU A 372 -1.35 -11.40 8.96
C LEU A 372 -1.42 -12.13 10.29
N ASP A 373 -0.95 -13.37 10.33
CA ASP A 373 -0.78 -14.07 11.59
C ASP A 373 0.18 -13.30 12.51
N PRO A 374 -0.13 -13.15 13.81
CA PRO A 374 0.77 -12.49 14.77
C PRO A 374 2.18 -13.10 14.76
N ALA A 375 2.30 -14.39 14.45
CA ALA A 375 3.58 -15.10 14.29
C ALA A 375 4.46 -14.53 13.16
N LEU A 376 3.88 -13.93 12.13
CA LEU A 376 4.60 -13.26 11.03
C LEU A 376 4.98 -11.82 11.38
N LEU A 377 4.39 -11.25 12.43
CA LEU A 377 4.67 -9.90 12.90
C LEU A 377 5.76 -9.85 13.97
N THR A 378 6.12 -11.00 14.56
CA THR A 378 7.15 -11.19 15.59
C THR A 378 8.54 -10.70 15.19
N ASP A 379 9.39 -10.42 16.18
CA ASP A 379 10.75 -9.87 16.00
C ASP A 379 11.75 -10.81 15.32
N ALA A 380 11.42 -12.09 15.15
CA ALA A 380 12.17 -13.05 14.35
C ALA A 380 11.38 -13.40 13.08
N PRO A 381 11.35 -12.50 12.08
CA PRO A 381 10.63 -12.76 10.85
C PRO A 381 11.18 -14.02 10.16
N PRO A 382 10.32 -14.82 9.52
CA PRO A 382 10.78 -15.95 8.72
C PRO A 382 11.75 -15.48 7.64
N PRO A 383 12.65 -16.36 7.13
CA PRO A 383 13.60 -15.99 6.09
C PRO A 383 12.91 -15.24 4.94
N PHE A 384 13.40 -14.05 4.59
CA PHE A 384 12.77 -13.13 3.63
C PHE A 384 12.33 -13.82 2.33
N ALA A 385 13.16 -14.74 1.81
CA ALA A 385 12.86 -15.50 0.60
C ALA A 385 11.68 -16.46 0.75
N LEU A 386 11.49 -17.09 1.92
CA LEU A 386 10.34 -17.95 2.17
C LEU A 386 9.07 -17.11 2.34
N PHE A 387 9.18 -16.00 3.05
CA PHE A 387 8.04 -15.10 3.26
C PHE A 387 7.55 -14.50 1.94
N MET A 388 8.45 -14.04 1.08
CA MET A 388 8.10 -13.55 -0.26
C MET A 388 7.48 -14.62 -1.16
N LYS A 389 7.87 -15.89 -1.02
CA LYS A 389 7.21 -17.00 -1.73
C LYS A 389 5.78 -17.19 -1.26
N TYR A 390 5.54 -17.15 0.05
CA TYR A 390 4.20 -17.21 0.62
C TYR A 390 3.34 -16.04 0.11
N VAL A 391 3.84 -14.80 0.25
CA VAL A 391 3.14 -13.60 -0.24
C VAL A 391 2.84 -13.69 -1.74
N GLY A 392 3.79 -14.15 -2.55
CA GLY A 392 3.59 -14.35 -3.99
C GLY A 392 2.49 -15.37 -4.29
N SER A 393 2.44 -16.48 -3.55
CA SER A 393 1.42 -17.52 -3.73
C SER A 393 0.01 -17.04 -3.35
N VAL A 394 -0.13 -16.31 -2.24
CA VAL A 394 -1.40 -15.75 -1.78
C VAL A 394 -1.87 -14.63 -2.69
N THR A 395 -0.96 -13.76 -3.13
CA THR A 395 -1.25 -12.70 -4.10
C THR A 395 -1.75 -13.28 -5.43
N LEU A 396 -1.12 -14.37 -5.90
CA LEU A 396 -1.55 -15.09 -7.10
C LEU A 396 -2.96 -15.69 -6.92
N TYR A 397 -3.23 -16.31 -5.77
CA TYR A 397 -4.57 -16.77 -5.43
C TYR A 397 -5.60 -15.63 -5.49
N GLY A 398 -5.31 -14.48 -4.88
CA GLY A 398 -6.17 -13.29 -4.93
C GLY A 398 -6.38 -12.74 -6.34
N ALA A 399 -5.34 -12.76 -7.19
CA ALA A 399 -5.42 -12.33 -8.58
C ALA A 399 -6.28 -13.28 -9.44
N ILE A 400 -6.15 -14.59 -9.23
CA ILE A 400 -7.00 -15.60 -9.90
C ILE A 400 -8.46 -15.41 -9.48
N TYR A 401 -8.71 -15.28 -8.18
CA TYR A 401 -10.06 -15.07 -7.66
C TYR A 401 -10.68 -13.77 -8.21
N THR A 402 -9.92 -12.68 -8.22
CA THR A 402 -10.29 -11.40 -8.86
C THR A 402 -10.67 -11.60 -10.33
N GLY A 403 -9.87 -12.37 -11.08
CA GLY A 403 -10.17 -12.72 -12.46
C GLY A 403 -11.51 -13.45 -12.62
N ILE A 404 -11.76 -14.46 -11.78
CA ILE A 404 -13.02 -15.22 -11.79
C ILE A 404 -14.22 -14.31 -11.49
N VAL A 405 -14.12 -13.47 -10.45
CA VAL A 405 -15.18 -12.53 -10.06
C VAL A 405 -15.47 -11.51 -11.15
N LEU A 406 -14.42 -10.96 -11.78
CA LEU A 406 -14.60 -10.03 -12.91
C LEU A 406 -15.20 -10.72 -14.13
N LEU A 407 -14.83 -11.97 -14.44
CA LEU A 407 -15.47 -12.73 -15.51
C LEU A 407 -16.95 -12.95 -15.22
N PHE A 408 -17.31 -13.30 -13.99
CA PHE A 408 -18.71 -13.40 -13.57
C PHE A 408 -19.45 -12.07 -13.74
N GLY A 409 -18.84 -10.96 -13.30
CA GLY A 409 -19.38 -9.61 -13.51
C GLY A 409 -19.56 -9.24 -14.99
N LEU A 410 -18.65 -9.70 -15.87
CA LEU A 410 -18.77 -9.47 -17.32
C LEU A 410 -19.96 -10.20 -17.92
N VAL A 411 -20.13 -11.49 -17.60
CA VAL A 411 -21.28 -12.29 -18.05
C VAL A 411 -22.58 -11.61 -17.60
N LEU A 412 -22.62 -11.23 -16.32
CA LEU A 412 -23.74 -10.53 -15.72
C LEU A 412 -24.03 -9.18 -16.41
N PHE A 413 -23.02 -8.48 -16.92
CA PHE A 413 -23.19 -7.19 -17.59
C PHE A 413 -23.59 -7.31 -19.08
N GLU A 414 -23.19 -8.38 -19.76
CA GLU A 414 -23.58 -8.63 -21.16
C GLU A 414 -25.09 -8.89 -21.28
N ASP A 415 -25.66 -9.65 -20.35
CA ASP A 415 -27.09 -9.99 -20.30
C ASP A 415 -28.00 -8.82 -19.85
N LYS A 416 -27.45 -7.64 -19.57
CA LYS A 416 -28.25 -6.46 -19.21
C LYS A 416 -28.62 -5.70 -20.47
N ASP A 417 -29.90 -5.74 -20.83
CA ASP A 417 -30.46 -4.86 -21.85
C ASP A 417 -30.45 -3.42 -21.32
N LEU A 418 -29.53 -2.61 -21.87
CA LEU A 418 -29.42 -1.18 -21.57
C LEU A 418 -30.36 -0.36 -22.49
N ALA A 419 -31.53 -0.92 -22.81
CA ALA A 419 -32.53 -0.34 -23.72
C ALA A 419 -33.44 0.67 -23.01
#